data_AF-G8QSB0-F1
#
_entry.id   AF-G8QSB0-F1
#
_cell.length_a   1.000
_cell.length_b   1.000
_cell.length_c   1.000
_cell.angle_alpha   90.00
_cell.angle_beta   90.00
_cell.angle_gamma   90.00
#
_symmetry.space_group_name_H-M   'P 1'
#
loop_
_entity.id
_entity.type
_entity.pdbx_description
1 polymer ?
#
loop_
_entity_poly.entity_id
_entity_poly.type
_entity_poly.pdbx_seq_one_letter_code
_entity_poly.pdbx_strand_id
1 'polypeptide(L)'
;MIDSRTGKYSILLMVLVFLCSGVVFSQSAEYLVGQPGPSGGLVFYDKGEKTDGWRYLEVSPFSVQVMLPWGVVPLDTPTNSNIGSGKSNTEHIAAMQANSQEPPTAAGYCANLVFNGYSDWFLPSKEELQLLYLQYSTNQLGEFMALGYGYWTSTQYDQKKAWAQGFYAGVQGRIGKTELFLVRPIRSF
;
A
#
# COMPACT_ATOMS: atom_id res chain seq x y z
N MET A 1 74.79 -22.62 23.84
CA MET A 1 74.82 -23.60 22.74
C MET A 1 73.53 -24.42 22.81
N ILE A 2 72.62 -24.24 21.82
CA ILE A 2 71.82 -25.25 21.07
C ILE A 2 71.13 -26.37 21.93
N ASP A 3 69.82 -26.71 21.91
CA ASP A 3 68.66 -26.53 20.98
C ASP A 3 67.35 -27.21 21.52
N SER A 4 66.20 -26.81 20.93
CA SER A 4 64.91 -27.51 20.66
C SER A 4 63.96 -27.92 21.80
N ARG A 5 62.71 -27.40 21.90
CA ARG A 5 61.43 -27.81 21.21
C ARG A 5 61.12 -29.31 21.44
N THR A 6 59.98 -29.80 21.95
CA THR A 6 58.54 -29.49 21.75
C THR A 6 57.66 -30.50 22.53
N GLY A 7 56.40 -30.17 22.86
CA GLY A 7 55.30 -31.17 23.00
C GLY A 7 54.46 -31.11 24.30
N LYS A 8 53.51 -30.17 24.42
CA LYS A 8 52.04 -30.36 24.44
C LYS A 8 51.48 -31.32 25.52
N TYR A 9 51.06 -30.76 26.66
CA TYR A 9 50.14 -31.40 27.60
C TYR A 9 48.69 -31.22 27.15
N SER A 10 47.98 -32.34 27.10
CA SER A 10 46.58 -32.51 26.70
C SER A 10 45.64 -31.85 27.71
N ILE A 11 44.85 -30.87 27.27
CA ILE A 11 43.69 -30.38 28.01
C ILE A 11 42.44 -30.88 27.26
N LEU A 12 41.71 -31.74 27.96
CA LEU A 12 40.42 -32.31 27.61
C LEU A 12 39.42 -31.19 27.27
N LEU A 13 39.16 -30.95 25.98
CA LEU A 13 38.07 -30.08 25.55
C LEU A 13 36.81 -30.94 25.40
N MET A 14 35.91 -30.79 26.37
CA MET A 14 34.60 -31.40 26.40
C MET A 14 33.80 -30.94 25.17
N VAL A 15 33.50 -31.87 24.25
CA VAL A 15 32.62 -31.61 23.10
C VAL A 15 31.20 -31.49 23.65
N LEU A 16 30.72 -30.25 23.82
CA LEU A 16 29.28 -30.01 23.91
C LEU A 16 28.70 -30.07 22.50
N VAL A 17 28.11 -31.20 22.14
CA VAL A 17 27.22 -31.30 20.99
C VAL A 17 25.93 -30.59 21.37
N PHE A 18 25.78 -29.32 20.99
CA PHE A 18 24.46 -28.69 20.97
C PHE A 18 23.68 -29.28 19.78
N LEU A 19 22.75 -30.17 20.09
CA LEU A 19 21.76 -30.66 19.15
C LEU A 19 20.92 -29.47 18.66
N CYS A 20 20.85 -29.34 17.34
CA CYS A 20 20.12 -28.33 16.61
C CYS A 20 18.62 -28.40 16.96
N SER A 21 18.13 -27.40 17.68
CA SER A 21 16.77 -26.92 17.49
C SER A 21 16.89 -25.52 16.90
N GLY A 22 17.20 -25.47 15.60
CA GLY A 22 17.16 -24.26 14.81
C GLY A 22 15.72 -23.76 14.70
N VAL A 23 15.23 -23.16 15.77
CA VAL A 23 14.06 -22.27 15.68
C VAL A 23 14.61 -20.95 15.16
N VAL A 24 14.67 -20.83 13.84
CA VAL A 24 14.83 -19.53 13.21
C VAL A 24 13.51 -18.79 13.46
N PHE A 25 13.47 -17.96 14.50
CA PHE A 25 12.42 -16.96 14.60
C PHE A 25 12.64 -15.99 13.43
N SER A 26 11.83 -16.14 12.38
CA SER A 26 11.67 -15.08 11.39
C SER A 26 11.01 -13.91 12.09
N GLN A 27 11.81 -13.01 12.69
CA GLN A 27 11.31 -11.71 13.08
C GLN A 27 10.88 -11.02 11.79
N SER A 28 9.57 -10.89 11.59
CA SER A 28 9.05 -10.07 10.49
C SER A 28 9.70 -8.70 10.60
N ALA A 29 10.31 -8.21 9.52
CA ALA A 29 10.78 -6.84 9.49
C ALA A 29 9.60 -5.92 9.87
N GLU A 30 9.73 -5.20 10.98
CA GLU A 30 8.76 -4.20 11.34
C GLU A 30 8.97 -2.97 10.46
N TYR A 31 7.89 -2.48 9.87
CA TYR A 31 7.91 -1.26 9.08
C TYR A 31 7.41 -0.10 9.94
N LEU A 32 7.97 1.09 9.68
CA LEU A 32 7.61 2.32 10.38
C LEU A 32 6.88 3.27 9.43
N VAL A 33 5.85 3.94 9.95
CA VAL A 33 5.19 5.02 9.22
C VAL A 33 6.21 6.09 8.83
N GLY A 34 6.17 6.52 7.56
CA GLY A 34 7.11 7.46 6.94
C GLY A 34 8.35 6.82 6.34
N GLN A 35 8.59 5.51 6.54
CA GLN A 35 9.74 4.81 5.97
C GLN A 35 9.37 4.03 4.69
N PRO A 36 10.37 3.66 3.86
CA PRO A 36 10.14 2.83 2.69
C PRO A 36 9.48 1.50 3.03
N GLY A 37 8.42 1.17 2.31
CA GLY A 37 7.78 -0.14 2.37
C GLY A 37 8.45 -1.15 1.42
N PRO A 38 7.97 -2.40 1.41
CA PRO A 38 8.55 -3.47 0.62
C PRO A 38 8.51 -3.25 -0.90
N SER A 39 7.64 -2.35 -1.40
CA SER A 39 7.55 -2.03 -2.83
C SER A 39 8.27 -0.75 -3.25
N GLY A 40 8.98 -0.10 -2.32
CA GLY A 40 9.66 1.16 -2.54
C GLY A 40 8.75 2.39 -2.48
N GLY A 41 7.50 2.21 -2.04
CA GLY A 41 6.60 3.28 -1.63
C GLY A 41 6.87 3.70 -0.18
N LEU A 42 5.95 4.48 0.40
CA LEU A 42 6.04 4.93 1.79
C LEU A 42 4.94 4.28 2.63
N VAL A 43 5.30 3.70 3.76
CA VAL A 43 4.31 3.21 4.73
C VAL A 43 3.64 4.41 5.38
N PHE A 44 2.31 4.52 5.29
CA PHE A 44 1.55 5.65 5.83
C PHE A 44 0.60 5.25 6.96
N TYR A 45 0.42 3.95 7.20
CA TYR A 45 -0.42 3.44 8.27
C TYR A 45 0.11 2.11 8.82
N ASP A 46 0.06 1.97 10.13
CA ASP A 46 0.29 0.72 10.87
C ASP A 46 -0.96 0.45 11.74
N LYS A 47 -1.62 -0.68 11.49
CA LYS A 47 -2.79 -1.15 12.25
C LYS A 47 -2.43 -1.59 13.68
N GLY A 48 -1.13 -1.77 13.97
CA GLY A 48 -0.59 -2.24 15.25
C GLY A 48 -0.50 -3.76 15.34
N GLU A 49 -1.40 -4.49 14.68
CA GLU A 49 -1.42 -5.94 14.63
C GLU A 49 -1.79 -6.46 13.24
N LYS A 50 -1.35 -7.68 12.92
CA LYS A 50 -1.73 -8.35 11.67
C LYS A 50 -3.06 -9.08 11.86
N THR A 51 -4.12 -8.46 11.37
CA THR A 51 -5.48 -9.01 11.34
C THR A 51 -6.06 -8.83 9.94
N ASP A 52 -6.91 -9.77 9.50
CA ASP A 52 -7.46 -9.77 8.13
C ASP A 52 -6.39 -9.87 7.02
N GLY A 53 -5.23 -10.46 7.36
CA GLY A 53 -4.15 -10.73 6.40
C GLY A 53 -3.17 -9.58 6.16
N TRP A 54 -3.34 -8.42 6.79
CA TRP A 54 -2.45 -7.25 6.63
C TRP A 54 -2.26 -6.49 7.94
N ARG A 55 -1.22 -5.67 8.01
CA ARG A 55 -0.93 -4.73 9.13
C ARG A 55 -0.63 -3.33 8.62
N TYR A 56 0.06 -3.21 7.49
CA TYR A 56 0.54 -1.92 6.99
C TYR A 56 -0.22 -1.48 5.75
N LEU A 57 -0.29 -0.17 5.53
CA LEU A 57 -0.61 0.40 4.23
C LEU A 57 0.59 1.19 3.69
N GLU A 58 0.90 0.96 2.42
CA GLU A 58 1.97 1.63 1.68
C GLU A 58 1.38 2.39 0.49
N VAL A 59 1.76 3.66 0.35
CA VAL A 59 1.44 4.48 -0.81
C VAL A 59 2.52 4.31 -1.87
N SER A 60 2.10 4.15 -3.12
CA SER A 60 3.01 4.06 -4.26
C SER A 60 3.90 5.31 -4.44
N PRO A 61 5.06 5.17 -5.09
CA PRO A 61 5.87 6.32 -5.53
C PRO A 61 5.10 7.26 -6.47
N PHE A 62 5.55 8.51 -6.57
CA PHE A 62 4.91 9.52 -7.44
C PHE A 62 4.96 9.14 -8.93
N SER A 63 5.97 8.37 -9.34
CA SER A 63 6.19 7.97 -10.73
C SER A 63 5.08 7.10 -11.35
N VAL A 64 4.24 6.46 -10.54
CA VAL A 64 3.09 5.66 -11.01
C VAL A 64 1.75 6.37 -10.83
N GLN A 65 1.76 7.65 -10.49
CA GLN A 65 0.55 8.45 -10.46
C GLN A 65 0.03 8.71 -11.87
N VAL A 66 -1.27 8.58 -12.05
CA VAL A 66 -1.96 8.88 -13.31
C VAL A 66 -3.20 9.72 -13.05
N MET A 67 -3.83 10.20 -14.11
CA MET A 67 -5.10 10.91 -14.06
C MET A 67 -6.11 10.19 -14.95
N LEU A 68 -7.18 9.68 -14.35
CA LEU A 68 -8.15 8.79 -15.00
C LEU A 68 -9.58 9.09 -14.50
N PRO A 69 -10.62 8.68 -15.25
CA PRO A 69 -11.97 8.65 -14.73
C PRO A 69 -12.08 7.62 -13.60
N TRP A 70 -13.00 7.85 -12.66
CA TRP A 70 -13.29 6.88 -11.60
C TRP A 70 -13.80 5.57 -12.19
N GLY A 71 -14.74 5.70 -13.13
CA GLY A 71 -15.35 4.59 -13.82
C GLY A 71 -16.42 5.01 -14.83
N VAL A 72 -17.08 4.00 -15.38
CA VAL A 72 -18.14 4.16 -16.38
C VAL A 72 -19.44 4.58 -15.72
N VAL A 73 -20.34 5.21 -16.48
CA VAL A 73 -21.66 5.64 -15.99
C VAL A 73 -22.75 5.09 -16.92
N PRO A 74 -23.85 4.53 -16.38
CA PRO A 74 -24.09 4.28 -14.96
C PRO A 74 -23.26 3.08 -14.46
N LEU A 75 -22.79 3.18 -13.22
CA LEU A 75 -22.22 2.05 -12.49
C LEU A 75 -22.72 2.14 -11.06
N ASP A 76 -23.43 1.13 -10.58
CA ASP A 76 -23.90 1.08 -9.21
C ASP A 76 -23.31 -0.15 -8.54
N THR A 77 -22.24 0.06 -7.78
CA THR A 77 -21.54 -1.01 -7.08
C THR A 77 -21.40 -0.66 -5.61
N PRO A 78 -21.90 -1.49 -4.68
CA PRO A 78 -21.74 -1.23 -3.26
C PRO A 78 -20.26 -1.28 -2.89
N THR A 79 -19.82 -0.24 -2.19
CA THR A 79 -18.44 -0.08 -1.68
C THR A 79 -18.49 0.37 -0.23
N ASN A 80 -17.45 0.09 0.53
CA ASN A 80 -17.31 0.57 1.91
C ASN A 80 -16.33 1.76 1.98
N SER A 81 -16.48 2.63 2.99
CA SER A 81 -15.54 3.75 3.23
C SER A 81 -14.38 3.37 4.17
N ASN A 82 -14.54 2.30 4.93
CA ASN A 82 -13.70 1.94 6.07
C ASN A 82 -12.24 1.70 5.69
N ILE A 83 -11.35 1.89 6.65
CA ILE A 83 -9.96 1.41 6.57
C ILE A 83 -9.96 -0.11 6.33
N GLY A 84 -9.18 -0.58 5.36
CA GLY A 84 -9.10 -1.98 4.93
C GLY A 84 -10.03 -2.35 3.78
N SER A 85 -10.94 -1.47 3.36
CA SER A 85 -11.90 -1.78 2.29
C SER A 85 -11.45 -1.41 0.89
N GLY A 86 -10.35 -0.66 0.73
CA GLY A 86 -9.92 -0.17 -0.58
C GLY A 86 -9.64 -1.28 -1.59
N LYS A 87 -9.03 -2.38 -1.11
CA LYS A 87 -8.71 -3.55 -1.93
C LYS A 87 -9.97 -4.22 -2.49
N SER A 88 -10.89 -4.62 -1.62
CA SER A 88 -12.14 -5.27 -2.04
C SER A 88 -13.01 -4.37 -2.91
N ASN A 89 -13.05 -3.06 -2.61
CA ASN A 89 -13.76 -2.10 -3.47
C ASN A 89 -13.14 -2.08 -4.87
N THR A 90 -11.81 -1.98 -4.95
CA THR A 90 -11.08 -1.87 -6.23
C THR A 90 -11.27 -3.13 -7.07
N GLU A 91 -11.12 -4.31 -6.48
CA GLU A 91 -11.33 -5.59 -7.15
C GLU A 91 -12.76 -5.69 -7.71
N HIS A 92 -13.76 -5.31 -6.91
CA HIS A 92 -15.15 -5.36 -7.33
C HIS A 92 -15.47 -4.36 -8.46
N ILE A 93 -14.98 -3.12 -8.35
CA ILE A 93 -15.15 -2.10 -9.40
C ILE A 93 -14.45 -2.56 -10.68
N ALA A 94 -13.19 -3.00 -10.60
CA ALA A 94 -12.44 -3.46 -11.77
C ALA A 94 -13.11 -4.65 -12.46
N ALA A 95 -13.63 -5.62 -11.70
CA ALA A 95 -14.36 -6.76 -12.24
C ALA A 95 -15.64 -6.34 -13.00
N MET A 96 -16.41 -5.39 -12.46
CA MET A 96 -17.60 -4.87 -13.13
C MET A 96 -17.29 -4.14 -14.45
N GLN A 97 -16.05 -3.71 -14.64
CA GLN A 97 -15.62 -2.91 -15.80
C GLN A 97 -14.74 -3.69 -16.78
N ALA A 98 -14.34 -4.93 -16.45
CA ALA A 98 -13.41 -5.73 -17.24
C ALA A 98 -13.88 -5.97 -18.69
N ASN A 99 -15.20 -5.97 -18.93
CA ASN A 99 -15.81 -6.17 -20.24
C ASN A 99 -16.22 -4.87 -20.95
N SER A 100 -15.94 -3.71 -20.35
CA SER A 100 -16.21 -2.43 -21.00
C SER A 100 -15.14 -2.13 -22.06
N GLN A 101 -15.54 -1.66 -23.24
CA GLN A 101 -14.64 -1.15 -24.29
C GLN A 101 -14.11 0.27 -23.94
N GLU A 102 -14.26 0.67 -22.69
CA GLU A 102 -14.05 2.03 -22.20
C GLU A 102 -12.56 2.24 -21.82
N PRO A 103 -12.09 3.49 -21.80
CA PRO A 103 -10.70 3.79 -21.42
C PRO A 103 -10.37 3.30 -19.99
N PRO A 104 -9.08 3.17 -19.65
CA PRO A 104 -8.65 2.74 -18.32
C PRO A 104 -9.31 3.55 -17.21
N THR A 105 -9.83 2.86 -16.20
CA THR A 105 -10.48 3.49 -15.04
C THR A 105 -9.54 3.52 -13.85
N ALA A 106 -9.81 4.36 -12.86
CA ALA A 106 -8.97 4.48 -11.68
C ALA A 106 -8.78 3.12 -10.96
N ALA A 107 -9.87 2.38 -10.76
CA ALA A 107 -9.81 1.06 -10.15
C ALA A 107 -9.13 0.02 -11.07
N GLY A 108 -9.45 0.03 -12.36
CA GLY A 108 -8.84 -0.88 -13.34
C GLY A 108 -7.33 -0.66 -13.49
N TYR A 109 -6.86 0.59 -13.42
CA TYR A 109 -5.44 0.92 -13.42
C TYR A 109 -4.74 0.34 -12.18
N CYS A 110 -5.27 0.61 -10.98
CA CYS A 110 -4.67 0.09 -9.76
C CYS A 110 -4.64 -1.45 -9.75
N ALA A 111 -5.75 -2.11 -10.12
CA ALA A 111 -5.86 -3.57 -10.13
C ALA A 111 -4.90 -4.26 -11.11
N ASN A 112 -4.51 -3.59 -12.20
CA ASN A 112 -3.59 -4.12 -13.20
C ASN A 112 -2.15 -3.62 -13.03
N LEU A 113 -1.89 -2.70 -12.09
CA LEU A 113 -0.57 -2.12 -11.90
C LEU A 113 0.39 -3.19 -11.37
N VAL A 114 1.50 -3.37 -12.07
CA VAL A 114 2.67 -4.10 -11.57
C VAL A 114 3.81 -3.11 -11.39
N PHE A 115 4.27 -2.94 -10.16
CA PHE A 115 5.37 -2.04 -9.84
C PHE A 115 6.32 -2.68 -8.84
N ASN A 116 7.63 -2.66 -9.15
CA ASN A 116 8.69 -3.28 -8.35
C ASN A 116 8.39 -4.75 -7.95
N GLY A 117 7.75 -5.51 -8.82
CA GLY A 117 7.40 -6.92 -8.59
C GLY A 117 6.11 -7.15 -7.79
N TYR A 118 5.37 -6.09 -7.44
CA TYR A 118 4.10 -6.18 -6.72
C TYR A 118 2.92 -5.86 -7.63
N SER A 119 1.89 -6.69 -7.58
CA SER A 119 0.68 -6.63 -8.40
C SER A 119 -0.62 -6.53 -7.59
N ASP A 120 -0.50 -6.18 -6.30
CA ASP A 120 -1.58 -6.11 -5.32
C ASP A 120 -1.94 -4.67 -4.95
N TRP A 121 -1.74 -3.76 -5.89
CA TRP A 121 -2.08 -2.35 -5.77
C TRP A 121 -3.59 -2.13 -5.90
N PHE A 122 -4.12 -1.17 -5.15
CA PHE A 122 -5.53 -0.84 -5.18
C PHE A 122 -5.78 0.66 -4.99
N LEU A 123 -6.97 1.11 -5.37
CA LEU A 123 -7.43 2.47 -5.15
C LEU A 123 -7.92 2.62 -3.69
N PRO A 124 -7.40 3.59 -2.92
CA PRO A 124 -7.70 3.71 -1.49
C PRO A 124 -9.18 3.96 -1.24
N SER A 125 -9.74 3.40 -0.17
CA SER A 125 -11.06 3.80 0.33
C SER A 125 -11.04 5.26 0.81
N LYS A 126 -12.24 5.81 1.06
CA LYS A 126 -12.38 7.18 1.56
C LYS A 126 -11.63 7.43 2.87
N GLU A 127 -11.61 6.48 3.79
CA GLU A 127 -10.91 6.65 5.07
C GLU A 127 -9.40 6.35 4.96
N GLU A 128 -8.99 5.45 4.06
CA GLU A 128 -7.56 5.21 3.77
C GLU A 128 -6.92 6.45 3.12
N LEU A 129 -7.61 7.11 2.19
CA LEU A 129 -7.12 8.34 1.58
C LEU A 129 -7.07 9.50 2.59
N GLN A 130 -8.01 9.52 3.55
CA GLN A 130 -7.98 10.48 4.66
C GLN A 130 -6.75 10.27 5.55
N LEU A 131 -6.39 9.03 5.88
CA LEU A 131 -5.16 8.74 6.63
C LEU A 131 -3.92 9.23 5.88
N LEU A 132 -3.87 8.99 4.57
CA LEU A 132 -2.77 9.43 3.74
C LEU A 132 -2.66 10.96 3.69
N TYR A 133 -3.79 11.67 3.56
CA TYR A 133 -3.83 13.13 3.67
C TYR A 133 -3.31 13.63 5.02
N LEU A 134 -3.69 12.99 6.14
CA LEU A 134 -3.21 13.40 7.45
C LEU A 134 -1.68 13.27 7.55
N GLN A 135 -1.12 12.15 7.08
CA GLN A 135 0.33 11.98 7.02
C GLN A 135 1.03 13.01 6.13
N TYR A 136 0.46 13.30 4.96
CA TYR A 136 0.97 14.35 4.07
C TYR A 136 0.92 15.73 4.76
N SER A 137 -0.21 16.09 5.36
CA SER A 137 -0.43 17.42 5.93
C SER A 137 0.39 17.70 7.19
N THR A 138 0.61 16.67 8.03
CA THR A 138 1.33 16.81 9.31
C THR A 138 2.82 16.51 9.16
N ASN A 139 3.18 15.47 8.39
CA ASN A 139 4.55 14.94 8.34
C ASN A 139 5.22 15.15 6.99
N GLN A 140 4.56 15.81 6.03
CA GLN A 140 5.07 16.01 4.66
C GLN A 140 5.41 14.67 3.99
N LEU A 141 4.64 13.62 4.32
CA LEU A 141 4.84 12.27 3.80
C LEU A 141 4.50 12.24 2.31
N GLY A 142 5.51 11.94 1.49
CA GLY A 142 5.37 11.71 0.06
C GLY A 142 5.08 12.97 -0.75
N GLU A 143 5.09 12.80 -2.07
CA GLU A 143 4.80 13.86 -3.03
C GLU A 143 3.35 13.76 -3.50
N PHE A 144 2.59 14.85 -3.31
CA PHE A 144 1.21 14.97 -3.73
C PHE A 144 1.00 16.34 -4.38
N MET A 145 0.24 16.35 -5.47
CA MET A 145 -0.30 17.60 -6.02
C MET A 145 -1.26 18.23 -5.02
N ALA A 146 -0.81 19.32 -4.39
CA ALA A 146 -1.60 20.08 -3.43
C ALA A 146 -2.70 20.88 -4.14
N LEU A 147 -2.37 21.51 -5.27
CA LEU A 147 -3.28 22.38 -6.03
C LEU A 147 -3.85 21.67 -7.26
N GLY A 148 -5.10 22.00 -7.61
CA GLY A 148 -5.78 21.46 -8.78
C GLY A 148 -6.77 20.35 -8.42
N TYR A 149 -6.72 19.25 -9.17
CA TYR A 149 -7.63 18.12 -9.03
C TYR A 149 -7.35 17.33 -7.73
N GLY A 150 -8.40 16.68 -7.20
CA GLY A 150 -8.26 15.78 -6.05
C GLY A 150 -7.80 14.38 -6.46
N TYR A 151 -7.71 13.50 -5.47
CA TYR A 151 -7.44 12.07 -5.66
C TYR A 151 -8.73 11.28 -5.54
N TRP A 152 -8.92 10.33 -6.45
CA TRP A 152 -10.02 9.38 -6.38
C TRP A 152 -9.88 8.45 -5.17
N THR A 153 -11.02 8.12 -4.56
CA THR A 153 -11.15 6.98 -3.63
C THR A 153 -11.87 5.83 -4.35
N SER A 154 -11.80 4.61 -3.85
CA SER A 154 -12.62 3.48 -4.29
C SER A 154 -14.03 3.47 -3.68
N THR A 155 -14.42 4.54 -2.96
CA THR A 155 -15.74 4.63 -2.33
C THR A 155 -16.74 5.34 -3.27
N GLN A 156 -17.74 4.59 -3.71
CA GLN A 156 -18.88 5.09 -4.45
C GLN A 156 -19.76 6.02 -3.57
N TYR A 157 -20.39 7.02 -4.19
CA TYR A 157 -21.49 7.76 -3.58
C TYR A 157 -22.85 7.32 -4.15
N ASP A 158 -22.98 7.32 -5.48
CA ASP A 158 -24.18 6.86 -6.19
C ASP A 158 -23.81 6.33 -7.59
N GLN A 159 -24.81 6.08 -8.44
CA GLN A 159 -24.62 5.54 -9.80
C GLN A 159 -23.79 6.44 -10.74
N LYS A 160 -23.67 7.74 -10.42
CA LYS A 160 -23.04 8.79 -11.24
C LYS A 160 -21.85 9.45 -10.55
N LYS A 161 -21.70 9.33 -9.23
CA LYS A 161 -20.70 10.03 -8.43
C LYS A 161 -19.90 9.10 -7.52
N ALA A 162 -18.66 9.48 -7.26
CA ALA A 162 -17.77 8.84 -6.30
C ALA A 162 -17.09 9.87 -5.39
N TRP A 163 -16.48 9.40 -4.31
CA TRP A 163 -15.74 10.26 -3.39
C TRP A 163 -14.32 10.54 -3.90
N ALA A 164 -13.91 11.80 -3.81
CA ALA A 164 -12.54 12.26 -4.05
C ALA A 164 -12.08 13.15 -2.90
N GLN A 165 -10.76 13.33 -2.76
CA GLN A 165 -10.16 14.19 -1.74
C GLN A 165 -9.10 15.13 -2.32
N GLY A 166 -9.24 16.43 -2.04
CA GLY A 166 -8.21 17.43 -2.36
C GLY A 166 -7.13 17.50 -1.28
N PHE A 167 -5.86 17.62 -1.68
CA PHE A 167 -4.73 17.66 -0.74
C PHE A 167 -4.30 19.08 -0.35
N TYR A 168 -4.89 20.14 -0.94
CA TYR A 168 -4.69 21.52 -0.49
C TYR A 168 -5.23 21.77 0.92
N ALA A 169 -6.45 21.30 1.18
CA ALA A 169 -7.19 21.57 2.42
C ALA A 169 -7.85 20.32 3.02
N GLY A 170 -7.61 19.13 2.44
CA GLY A 170 -8.17 17.86 2.93
C GLY A 170 -9.64 17.65 2.62
N VAL A 171 -10.26 18.54 1.83
CA VAL A 171 -11.71 18.50 1.58
C VAL A 171 -12.08 17.26 0.77
N GLN A 172 -13.08 16.53 1.26
CA GLN A 172 -13.69 15.40 0.55
C GLN A 172 -14.98 15.82 -0.14
N GLY A 173 -15.14 15.41 -1.40
CA GLY A 173 -16.26 15.81 -2.24
C GLY A 173 -16.81 14.66 -3.07
N ARG A 174 -18.03 14.84 -3.59
CA ARG A 174 -18.73 13.88 -4.45
C ARG A 174 -18.64 14.37 -5.89
N ILE A 175 -17.90 13.66 -6.72
CA ILE A 175 -17.53 14.10 -8.07
C ILE A 175 -18.07 13.11 -9.09
N GLY A 176 -18.42 13.61 -10.29
CA GLY A 176 -18.89 12.76 -11.39
C GLY A 176 -17.85 11.70 -11.78
N LYS A 177 -18.26 10.46 -11.97
CA LYS A 177 -17.35 9.32 -12.22
C LYS A 177 -16.55 9.43 -13.51
N THR A 178 -17.02 10.23 -14.48
CA THR A 178 -16.36 10.49 -15.76
C THR A 178 -15.33 11.62 -15.71
N GLU A 179 -15.23 12.35 -14.59
CA GLU A 179 -14.25 13.42 -14.43
C GLU A 179 -12.83 12.87 -14.25
N LEU A 180 -11.83 13.59 -14.75
CA LEU A 180 -10.42 13.23 -14.62
C LEU A 180 -9.86 13.73 -13.28
N PHE A 181 -9.50 12.79 -12.41
CA PHE A 181 -8.85 13.07 -11.12
C PHE A 181 -7.64 12.15 -10.95
N LEU A 182 -6.80 12.50 -9.98
CA LEU A 182 -5.56 11.78 -9.73
C LEU A 182 -5.83 10.42 -9.11
N VAL A 183 -5.00 9.46 -9.49
CA VAL A 183 -5.03 8.10 -8.97
C VAL A 183 -3.68 7.85 -8.32
N ARG A 184 -3.72 7.64 -7.00
CA ARG A 184 -2.54 7.26 -6.22
C ARG A 184 -2.75 5.87 -5.63
N PRO A 185 -2.20 4.82 -6.26
CA PRO A 185 -2.33 3.45 -5.76
C PRO A 185 -1.74 3.29 -4.36
N ILE A 186 -2.39 2.47 -3.54
CA ILE A 186 -1.88 1.99 -2.26
C ILE A 186 -1.88 0.45 -2.24
N ARG A 187 -1.18 -0.16 -1.30
CA ARG A 187 -1.23 -1.60 -1.06
C ARG A 187 -1.22 -1.93 0.43
N SER A 188 -1.62 -3.15 0.78
CA SER A 188 -1.64 -3.66 2.15
C SER A 188 -0.82 -4.94 2.28
N PHE A 189 -0.12 -5.12 3.41
CA PHE A 189 0.74 -6.30 3.66
C PHE A 189 0.90 -6.62 5.16
#